data_AF-A0A928CIV0-F1
#
_entry.id   AF-A0A928CIV0-F1
#
_cell.length_a   1.000
_cell.length_b   1.000
_cell.length_c   1.000
_cell.angle_alpha   90.00
_cell.angle_beta   90.00
_cell.angle_gamma   90.00
#
_symmetry.space_group_name_H-M   'P 1'
#
loop_
_entity.id
_entity.type
_entity.pdbx_description
1 polymer ?
#
loop_
_entity_poly.entity_id
_entity_poly.type
_entity_poly.pdbx_seq_one_letter_code
_entity_poly.pdbx_strand_id
1 'polypeptide(L)'
;MTNIDKFYADVQKIKKHDRANNVEYDGKRASLAVVSMFESMNRDLGDLPRSIGEYWISNYIDNSSDLACEPTDEHVEWLLTVLSFLDGSLEPNMDLPKKDWKAIMDFINYEAESLPINVLTDLMAILVSKKVL
;
A
#
# COMPACT_ATOMS: atom_id res chain seq x y z
N MET A 1 -18.10 -1.82 8.65
CA MET A 1 -16.64 -1.65 8.71
C MET A 1 -16.13 -2.05 7.35
N THR A 2 -15.68 -1.08 6.57
CA THR A 2 -15.12 -1.32 5.23
C THR A 2 -13.78 -2.06 5.39
N ASN A 3 -13.26 -2.66 4.32
CA ASN A 3 -11.92 -3.26 4.34
C ASN A 3 -10.84 -2.22 4.74
N ILE A 4 -11.07 -0.96 4.40
CA ILE A 4 -10.25 0.22 4.74
C ILE A 4 -10.23 0.48 6.25
N ASP A 5 -11.40 0.56 6.90
CA ASP A 5 -11.50 0.77 8.36
C ASP A 5 -10.77 -0.34 9.12
N LYS A 6 -10.91 -1.58 8.64
CA LYS A 6 -10.26 -2.75 9.22
C LYS A 6 -8.74 -2.69 9.03
N PHE A 7 -8.28 -2.38 7.81
CA PHE A 7 -6.85 -2.25 7.52
C PHE A 7 -6.20 -1.21 8.43
N TYR A 8 -6.79 -0.01 8.53
CA TYR A 8 -6.28 1.04 9.40
C TYR A 8 -6.22 0.58 10.88
N ALA A 9 -7.29 -0.04 11.37
CA ALA A 9 -7.32 -0.57 12.72
C ALA A 9 -6.24 -1.65 12.96
N ASP A 10 -5.99 -2.51 11.98
CA ASP A 10 -4.96 -3.55 12.07
C ASP A 10 -3.54 -2.96 12.01
N VAL A 11 -3.30 -1.90 11.24
CA VAL A 11 -2.05 -1.12 11.29
C VAL A 11 -1.80 -0.57 12.70
N GLN A 12 -2.81 0.02 13.34
CA GLN A 12 -2.66 0.54 14.71
C GLN A 12 -2.37 -0.58 15.72
N LYS A 13 -2.94 -1.78 15.52
CA LYS A 13 -2.61 -2.96 16.33
C LYS A 13 -1.16 -3.40 16.12
N ILE A 14 -0.66 -3.40 14.88
CA ILE A 14 0.74 -3.72 14.57
C ILE A 14 1.68 -2.76 15.31
N LYS A 15 1.44 -1.45 15.21
CA LYS A 15 2.25 -0.43 15.93
C LYS A 15 2.23 -0.66 17.44
N LYS A 16 1.05 -0.91 18.01
CA LYS A 16 0.90 -1.18 19.46
C LYS A 16 1.60 -2.48 19.87
N HIS A 17 1.48 -3.53 19.08
CA HIS A 17 2.12 -4.81 19.35
C HIS A 17 3.65 -4.71 19.29
N ASP A 18 4.19 -3.93 18.36
CA ASP A 18 5.63 -3.68 18.28
C ASP A 18 6.15 -3.00 19.56
N ARG A 19 5.47 -1.94 20.00
CA ARG A 19 5.78 -1.20 21.23
C ARG A 19 5.73 -2.07 22.49
N ALA A 20 4.80 -3.01 22.55
CA ALA A 20 4.58 -3.84 23.74
C ALA A 20 5.58 -4.99 23.88
N ASN A 21 6.09 -5.51 22.76
CA ASN A 21 6.88 -6.75 22.75
C ASN A 21 8.38 -6.52 22.51
N ASN A 22 8.82 -5.29 22.34
CA ASN A 22 10.21 -4.94 22.10
C ASN A 22 10.69 -3.88 23.09
N VAL A 23 12.00 -3.85 23.34
CA VAL A 23 12.62 -2.88 24.27
C VAL A 23 12.38 -1.45 23.77
N GLU A 24 12.49 -1.25 22.46
CA GLU A 24 12.20 0.01 21.79
C GLU A 24 11.32 -0.25 20.56
N TYR A 25 10.49 0.74 20.24
CA TYR A 25 9.69 0.73 19.03
C TYR A 25 10.59 0.87 17.81
N ASP A 26 10.37 0.00 16.82
CA ASP A 26 11.06 0.06 15.54
C ASP A 26 10.03 0.27 14.42
N GLY A 27 9.96 1.50 13.92
CA GLY A 27 9.01 1.83 12.85
C GLY A 27 9.30 1.11 11.54
N LYS A 28 10.54 0.72 11.26
CA LYS A 28 10.84 -0.10 10.08
C LYS A 28 10.30 -1.51 10.25
N ARG A 29 10.49 -2.13 11.42
CA ARG A 29 9.90 -3.44 11.74
C ARG A 29 8.37 -3.41 11.69
N ALA A 30 7.75 -2.37 12.24
CA ALA A 30 6.31 -2.18 12.17
C ALA A 30 5.84 -2.00 10.71
N SER A 31 6.51 -1.18 9.91
CA SER A 31 6.20 -0.96 8.49
C SER A 31 6.34 -2.23 7.66
N LEU A 32 7.36 -3.06 7.89
CA LEU A 32 7.52 -4.35 7.22
C LEU A 32 6.37 -5.32 7.57
N ALA A 33 5.90 -5.30 8.82
CA ALA A 33 4.74 -6.09 9.22
C ALA A 33 3.44 -5.57 8.55
N VAL A 34 3.30 -4.25 8.38
CA VAL A 34 2.19 -3.66 7.62
C VAL A 34 2.22 -4.08 6.14
N VAL A 35 3.38 -4.05 5.49
CA VAL A 35 3.54 -4.52 4.10
C VAL A 35 3.22 -6.01 3.98
N SER A 36 3.71 -6.83 4.92
CA SER A 36 3.40 -8.27 4.95
C SER A 36 1.89 -8.52 5.04
N MET A 37 1.18 -7.71 5.85
CA MET A 37 -0.28 -7.77 5.95
C MET A 37 -0.94 -7.33 4.63
N PHE A 38 -0.50 -6.22 4.03
CA PHE A 38 -1.01 -5.74 2.74
C PHE A 38 -0.85 -6.78 1.63
N GLU A 39 0.32 -7.42 1.52
CA GLU A 39 0.57 -8.51 0.58
C GLU A 39 -0.38 -9.69 0.80
N SER A 40 -0.57 -10.10 2.06
CA SER A 40 -1.45 -11.22 2.39
C SER A 40 -2.91 -10.98 2.00
N MET A 41 -3.36 -9.72 2.04
CA MET A 41 -4.72 -9.32 1.68
C MET A 41 -4.97 -9.31 0.17
N ASN A 42 -3.91 -9.13 -0.63
CA ASN A 42 -3.97 -8.98 -2.09
C ASN A 42 -3.24 -10.12 -2.83
N ARG A 43 -3.07 -11.28 -2.17
CA ARG A 43 -2.29 -12.43 -2.65
C ARG A 43 -2.72 -13.00 -4.01
N ASP A 44 -3.95 -12.70 -4.43
CA ASP A 44 -4.52 -13.08 -5.73
C ASP A 44 -4.02 -12.22 -6.89
N LEU A 45 -3.27 -11.15 -6.60
CA LEU A 45 -2.67 -10.25 -7.59
C LEU A 45 -1.20 -10.58 -7.91
N GLY A 46 -0.77 -11.81 -7.64
CA GLY A 46 0.60 -12.26 -7.90
C GLY A 46 1.64 -11.47 -7.11
N ASP A 47 2.72 -11.04 -7.76
CA ASP A 47 3.81 -10.28 -7.13
C ASP A 47 3.55 -8.75 -7.11
N LEU A 48 2.45 -8.26 -7.69
CA LEU A 48 2.10 -6.84 -7.70
C LEU A 48 2.07 -6.20 -6.28
N PRO A 49 1.44 -6.81 -5.25
CA PRO A 49 1.42 -6.24 -3.92
C PRO A 49 2.80 -6.12 -3.28
N ARG A 50 3.70 -7.06 -3.60
CA ARG A 50 5.09 -7.02 -3.12
C ARG A 50 5.83 -5.84 -3.74
N SER A 51 5.76 -5.68 -5.07
CA SER A 51 6.39 -4.55 -5.77
C SER A 51 5.91 -3.19 -5.24
N ILE A 52 4.61 -3.07 -4.95
CA ILE A 52 4.02 -1.89 -4.30
C ILE A 52 4.55 -1.69 -2.88
N GLY A 53 4.61 -2.76 -2.09
CA GLY A 53 5.11 -2.74 -0.71
C GLY A 53 6.59 -2.31 -0.63
N GLU A 54 7.44 -2.86 -1.50
CA GLU A 54 8.84 -2.49 -1.62
C GLU A 54 9.02 -1.02 -2.03
N TYR A 55 8.22 -0.55 -2.99
CA TYR A 55 8.19 0.86 -3.37
C TYR A 55 7.83 1.76 -2.18
N TRP A 56 6.81 1.39 -1.41
CA TRP A 56 6.36 2.17 -0.26
C TRP A 56 7.44 2.23 0.83
N ILE A 57 8.06 1.10 1.18
CA ILE A 57 9.18 1.06 2.14
C ILE A 57 10.31 1.96 1.67
N SER A 58 10.75 1.80 0.42
CA SER A 58 11.91 2.53 -0.10
C SER A 58 11.67 4.04 -0.20
N ASN A 59 10.45 4.48 -0.50
CA ASN A 59 10.17 5.91 -0.75
C ASN A 59 9.71 6.66 0.49
N TYR A 60 9.01 6.01 1.41
CA TYR A 60 8.36 6.67 2.55
C TYR A 60 8.98 6.28 3.90
N ILE A 61 9.52 5.06 4.03
CA ILE A 61 10.02 4.58 5.33
C ILE A 61 11.54 4.71 5.42
N ASP A 62 12.28 4.20 4.44
CA ASP A 62 13.75 4.17 4.47
C ASP A 62 14.38 5.58 4.43
N ASN A 63 13.67 6.56 3.89
CA ASN A 63 14.11 7.96 3.82
C ASN A 63 13.54 8.83 4.95
N SER A 64 12.83 8.24 5.92
CA SER A 64 12.22 9.02 7.00
C SER A 64 13.27 9.57 7.95
N SER A 65 13.09 10.83 8.34
CA SER A 65 13.94 11.49 9.34
C SER A 65 13.63 11.05 10.78
N ASP A 66 12.48 10.40 11.01
CA ASP A 66 12.04 9.93 12.33
C ASP A 66 11.42 8.53 12.24
N LEU A 67 12.29 7.51 12.17
CA LEU A 67 11.89 6.10 12.13
C LEU A 67 11.08 5.67 13.36
N ALA A 68 11.18 6.36 14.50
CA ALA A 68 10.40 6.00 15.69
C ALA A 68 8.92 6.42 15.58
N CYS A 69 8.58 7.26 14.61
CA CYS A 69 7.21 7.65 14.31
C CYS A 69 6.60 6.90 13.13
N GLU A 70 7.40 6.12 12.40
CA GLU A 70 6.93 5.37 11.22
C GLU A 70 6.14 4.10 11.56
N PRO A 71 5.16 3.69 10.74
CA PRO A 71 4.57 4.47 9.66
C PRO A 71 3.69 5.60 10.21
N THR A 72 3.87 6.81 9.67
CA THR A 72 2.98 7.95 9.95
C THR A 72 1.57 7.72 9.40
N ASP A 73 0.58 8.49 9.85
CA ASP A 73 -0.79 8.35 9.35
C ASP A 73 -0.88 8.69 7.84
N GLU A 74 -0.08 9.65 7.35
CA GLU A 74 0.04 9.97 5.91
C GLU A 74 0.59 8.76 5.11
N HIS A 75 1.61 8.08 5.63
CA HIS A 75 2.15 6.88 4.98
C HIS A 75 1.14 5.72 4.98
N VAL A 76 0.29 5.62 6.02
CA VAL A 76 -0.79 4.64 6.08
C VAL A 76 -1.92 5.01 5.10
N GLU A 77 -2.28 6.29 4.99
CA GLU A 77 -3.26 6.79 4.01
C GLU A 77 -2.84 6.50 2.56
N TRP A 78 -1.53 6.56 2.28
CA TRP A 78 -0.99 6.14 0.98
C TRP A 78 -1.32 4.67 0.68
N LEU A 79 -1.01 3.76 1.62
CA LEU A 79 -1.30 2.32 1.45
C LEU A 79 -2.80 2.04 1.39
N LEU A 80 -3.60 2.78 2.15
CA LEU A 80 -5.06 2.69 2.09
C LEU A 80 -5.59 3.09 0.72
N THR A 81 -5.08 4.19 0.15
CA THR A 81 -5.46 4.62 -1.20
C THR A 81 -5.12 3.55 -2.23
N VAL A 82 -3.95 2.89 -2.11
CA VAL A 82 -3.59 1.79 -2.99
C VAL A 82 -4.46 0.56 -2.76
N LEU A 83 -4.78 0.21 -1.50
CA LEU A 83 -5.69 -0.89 -1.19
C LEU A 83 -7.07 -0.67 -1.82
N SER A 84 -7.62 0.54 -1.68
CA SER A 84 -8.90 0.92 -2.29
C SER A 84 -8.85 0.92 -3.82
N PHE A 85 -7.69 1.22 -4.40
CA PHE A 85 -7.47 1.11 -5.84
C PHE A 85 -7.46 -0.35 -6.30
N LEU A 86 -6.76 -1.23 -5.58
CA LEU A 86 -6.66 -2.65 -5.91
C LEU A 86 -7.99 -3.40 -5.73
N ASP A 87 -8.80 -3.02 -4.75
CA ASP A 87 -10.11 -3.64 -4.49
C ASP A 87 -11.27 -3.01 -5.27
N GLY A 88 -11.01 -1.96 -6.06
CA GLY A 88 -12.01 -1.24 -6.84
C GLY A 88 -12.95 -0.34 -6.03
N SER A 89 -12.63 -0.04 -4.76
CA SER A 89 -13.41 0.83 -3.88
C SER A 89 -12.85 2.26 -3.76
N LEU A 90 -11.95 2.66 -4.66
CA LEU A 90 -11.29 3.97 -4.66
C LEU A 90 -12.30 5.13 -4.65
N GLU A 91 -12.35 5.87 -3.54
CA GLU A 91 -13.23 7.02 -3.39
C GLU A 91 -12.67 8.29 -4.07
N PRO A 92 -13.52 9.25 -4.50
CA PRO A 92 -13.07 10.45 -5.22
C PRO A 92 -12.11 11.36 -4.45
N ASN A 93 -12.11 11.31 -3.12
CA ASN A 93 -11.20 12.04 -2.23
C ASN A 93 -9.87 11.33 -1.98
N MET A 94 -9.71 10.08 -2.45
CA MET A 94 -8.47 9.31 -2.33
C MET A 94 -7.60 9.53 -3.56
N ASP A 95 -6.38 10.01 -3.34
CA ASP A 95 -5.43 10.28 -4.41
C ASP A 95 -3.99 10.16 -3.96
N LEU A 96 -3.12 9.91 -4.94
CA LEU A 96 -1.68 9.84 -4.77
C LEU A 96 -1.01 10.89 -5.67
N PRO A 97 0.20 11.36 -5.32
CA PRO A 97 1.03 12.11 -6.24
C PRO A 97 1.20 11.38 -7.58
N LYS A 98 1.23 12.14 -8.69
CA LYS A 98 1.33 11.56 -10.04
C LYS A 98 2.54 10.63 -10.23
N LYS A 99 3.65 10.88 -9.53
CA LYS A 99 4.84 10.02 -9.55
C LYS A 99 4.55 8.60 -9.04
N ASP A 100 3.70 8.49 -8.02
CA ASP A 100 3.39 7.22 -7.37
C ASP A 100 2.41 6.43 -8.21
N TRP A 101 1.41 7.10 -8.80
CA TRP A 101 0.54 6.47 -9.78
C TRP A 101 1.30 5.92 -11.00
N LYS A 102 2.34 6.62 -11.46
CA LYS A 102 3.20 6.12 -12.53
C LYS A 102 3.98 4.88 -12.11
N ALA A 103 4.57 4.88 -10.92
CA ALA A 103 5.26 3.70 -10.40
C ALA A 103 4.33 2.49 -10.30
N ILE A 104 3.11 2.70 -9.77
CA ILE A 104 2.08 1.65 -9.69
C ILE A 104 1.69 1.14 -11.08
N MET A 105 1.52 2.04 -12.06
CA MET A 105 1.26 1.67 -13.45
C MET A 105 2.41 0.83 -14.04
N ASP A 106 3.65 1.20 -13.78
CA ASP A 106 4.82 0.44 -14.25
C ASP A 106 4.84 -0.98 -13.65
N PHE A 107 4.49 -1.13 -12.37
CA PHE A 107 4.35 -2.44 -11.72
C PHE A 107 3.21 -3.26 -12.32
N ILE A 108 2.04 -2.65 -12.57
CA ILE A 108 0.91 -3.33 -13.23
C ILE A 108 1.28 -3.80 -14.63
N ASN A 109 1.97 -2.97 -15.40
CA ASN A 109 2.43 -3.32 -16.74
C ASN A 109 3.45 -4.46 -16.71
N TYR A 110 4.35 -4.47 -15.72
CA TYR A 110 5.33 -5.54 -15.53
C TYR A 110 4.65 -6.87 -15.19
N GLU A 111 3.62 -6.84 -14.34
CA GLU A 111 2.85 -8.02 -13.92
C GLU A 111 1.65 -8.33 -14.83
N ALA A 112 1.50 -7.65 -15.97
CA ALA A 112 0.29 -7.75 -16.79
C ALA A 112 -0.01 -9.16 -17.29
N GLU A 113 1.03 -9.98 -17.51
CA GLU A 113 0.88 -11.38 -17.94
C GLU A 113 0.41 -12.31 -16.81
N SER A 114 0.67 -11.94 -15.54
CA SER A 114 0.34 -12.74 -14.36
C SER A 114 -1.01 -12.35 -13.74
N LEU A 115 -1.47 -11.13 -13.99
CA LEU A 115 -2.71 -10.59 -13.44
C LEU A 115 -3.97 -11.16 -14.13
N PRO A 116 -5.07 -11.40 -13.37
CA PRO A 116 -6.37 -11.72 -13.96
C PRO A 116 -6.82 -10.60 -14.91
N ILE A 117 -7.25 -10.96 -16.12
CA ILE A 117 -7.56 -9.98 -17.18
C ILE A 117 -8.65 -8.98 -16.81
N ASN A 118 -9.62 -9.39 -16.00
CA ASN A 118 -10.67 -8.52 -15.48
C ASN A 118 -10.08 -7.49 -14.53
N VAL A 119 -9.23 -7.93 -13.60
CA VAL A 119 -8.55 -7.03 -12.66
C VAL A 119 -7.66 -6.05 -13.42
N LEU A 120 -6.83 -6.53 -14.36
CA LEU A 120 -5.99 -5.66 -15.18
C LEU A 120 -6.82 -4.61 -15.93
N THR A 121 -7.95 -5.00 -16.52
CA THR A 121 -8.83 -4.09 -17.24
C THR A 121 -9.38 -3.00 -16.31
N ASP A 122 -9.84 -3.38 -15.13
CA ASP A 122 -10.42 -2.46 -14.13
C ASP A 122 -9.37 -1.47 -13.60
N LEU A 123 -8.18 -1.96 -13.24
CA LEU A 123 -7.06 -1.13 -12.79
C LEU A 123 -6.64 -0.10 -13.85
N MET A 124 -6.54 -0.54 -15.12
CA MET A 124 -6.16 0.34 -16.22
C MET A 124 -7.22 1.42 -16.49
N ALA A 125 -8.51 1.10 -16.39
CA ALA A 125 -9.59 2.07 -16.54
C ALA A 125 -9.52 3.19 -15.48
N ILE A 126 -9.17 2.85 -14.25
CA ILE A 126 -8.95 3.83 -13.18
C ILE A 126 -7.71 4.70 -13.49
N LEU A 127 -6.60 4.10 -13.95
CA LEU A 127 -5.38 4.85 -14.29
C LEU A 127 -5.58 5.85 -15.45
N VAL A 128 -6.41 5.52 -16.44
CA VAL A 128 -6.82 6.46 -17.50
C VAL A 128 -7.58 7.63 -16.88
N SER A 129 -8.51 7.34 -15.98
CA SER A 129 -9.31 8.37 -15.28
C SER A 129 -8.44 9.33 -14.47
N LYS A 130 -7.33 8.82 -13.90
CA LYS A 130 -6.33 9.61 -13.16
C LYS A 130 -5.35 10.39 -14.07
N LYS A 131 -5.45 10.30 -15.41
CA LYS A 131 -4.55 10.94 -16.40
C LYS A 131 -3.07 10.57 -16.22
N VAL A 132 -2.86 9.31 -15.85
CA VAL A 132 -1.53 8.71 -15.62
C VAL A 132 -1.04 8.04 -16.91
N LEU A 133 -1.97 7.47 -17.67
CA LEU A 133 -1.84 7.00 -19.06
C LEU A 133 -1.89 8.15 -20.07
#